data_AF-A0A967VSH1-F1
#
_entry.id   AF-A0A967VSH1-F1
#
_cell.length_a   1.000
_cell.length_b   1.000
_cell.length_c   1.000
_cell.angle_alpha   90.00
_cell.angle_beta   90.00
_cell.angle_gamma   90.00
#
_symmetry.space_group_name_H-M   'P 1'
#
loop_
_entity.id
_entity.type
_entity.pdbx_description
1 polymer ?
#
loop_
_entity_poly.entity_id
_entity_poly.type
_entity_poly.pdbx_seq_one_letter_code
_entity_poly.pdbx_strand_id
1 'polypeptide(L)'
;DGIYAPFTGQAASTLAELLLVDMQAKGSNIPVLGSQKWGNFDIPEIQLKNQPIYFSESYYINQKSERVEQFRKMFNQRFDAEPNRFAMIGYDVASYVLTTLDRVENPAYLKDALKQQPLYKGIIGNINFRGSHINQEVKIFEMSENGIRPVLK
;
A
#
# COMPACT_ATOMS: atom_id res chain seq x y z
N ASP A 1 -1.68 -15.36 -17.57
CA ASP A 1 -2.11 -14.12 -18.26
C ASP A 1 -2.84 -13.19 -17.30
N GLY A 2 -2.88 -11.89 -17.60
CA GLY A 2 -3.50 -10.86 -16.76
C GLY A 2 -3.80 -9.60 -17.56
N ILE A 3 -4.88 -8.90 -17.25
CA ILE A 3 -5.23 -7.62 -17.88
C ILE A 3 -4.73 -6.48 -17.01
N TYR A 4 -3.78 -5.69 -17.51
CA TYR A 4 -3.34 -4.48 -16.81
C TYR A 4 -4.26 -3.30 -17.14
N ALA A 5 -5.01 -2.83 -16.14
CA ALA A 5 -6.02 -1.79 -16.27
C ALA A 5 -5.82 -0.70 -15.19
N PRO A 6 -4.79 0.16 -15.29
CA PRO A 6 -4.48 1.18 -14.30
C PRO A 6 -5.40 2.42 -14.43
N PHE A 7 -6.72 2.23 -14.35
CA PHE A 7 -7.67 3.32 -14.50
C PHE A 7 -7.45 4.43 -13.45
N THR A 8 -7.52 5.67 -13.92
CA THR A 8 -7.36 6.90 -13.13
C THR A 8 -8.28 8.00 -13.67
N GLY A 9 -8.44 9.08 -12.91
CA GLY A 9 -9.34 10.18 -13.27
C GLY A 9 -10.79 9.93 -12.87
N GLN A 10 -11.68 10.84 -13.28
CA GLN A 10 -13.10 10.85 -12.88
C GLN A 10 -13.89 9.67 -13.47
N ALA A 11 -13.51 9.19 -14.66
CA ALA A 11 -14.19 8.08 -15.33
C ALA A 11 -13.70 6.69 -14.89
N ALA A 12 -12.80 6.60 -13.91
CA ALA A 12 -12.10 5.36 -13.60
C ALA A 12 -13.02 4.22 -13.13
N SER A 13 -14.04 4.52 -12.31
CA SER A 13 -15.01 3.52 -11.85
C SER A 13 -15.86 3.00 -13.01
N THR A 14 -16.37 3.89 -13.86
CA THR A 14 -17.15 3.51 -15.05
C THR A 14 -16.34 2.64 -16.01
N LEU A 15 -15.06 2.97 -16.25
CA LEU A 15 -14.18 2.14 -17.09
C LEU A 15 -13.90 0.78 -16.45
N ALA A 16 -13.75 0.72 -15.13
CA ALA A 16 -13.59 -0.53 -14.39
C ALA A 16 -14.83 -1.42 -14.51
N GLU A 17 -16.03 -0.85 -14.30
CA GLU A 17 -17.30 -1.57 -14.44
C GLU A 17 -17.50 -2.12 -15.86
N LEU A 18 -17.28 -1.29 -16.90
CA LEU A 18 -17.39 -1.72 -18.29
C LEU A 18 -16.44 -2.87 -18.60
N LEU A 19 -15.19 -2.78 -18.15
CA LEU A 19 -14.22 -3.86 -18.31
C LEU A 19 -14.71 -5.16 -17.67
N LEU A 20 -15.20 -5.11 -16.43
CA LEU A 20 -15.66 -6.30 -15.71
C LEU A 20 -16.90 -6.92 -16.37
N VAL A 21 -17.84 -6.09 -16.84
CA VAL A 21 -19.03 -6.54 -17.59
C VAL A 21 -18.62 -7.25 -18.88
N ASP A 22 -17.70 -6.67 -19.66
CA ASP A 22 -17.21 -7.26 -20.90
C ASP A 22 -16.48 -8.59 -20.65
N MET A 23 -15.69 -8.66 -19.58
CA MET A 23 -15.00 -9.89 -19.18
C MET A 23 -15.99 -10.99 -18.78
N GLN A 24 -17.01 -10.64 -18.00
CA GLN A 24 -18.07 -11.56 -17.60
C GLN A 24 -18.86 -12.07 -18.82
N ALA A 25 -19.22 -11.19 -19.76
CA ALA A 25 -19.93 -11.56 -20.98
C ALA A 25 -19.13 -12.52 -21.86
N LYS A 26 -17.79 -12.42 -21.83
CA LYS A 26 -16.87 -13.33 -22.54
C LYS A 26 -16.54 -14.60 -21.76
N GLY A 27 -17.03 -14.74 -20.53
CA GLY A 27 -16.68 -15.87 -19.65
C GLY A 27 -15.18 -15.91 -19.29
N SER A 28 -14.52 -14.75 -19.27
CA SER A 28 -13.11 -14.64 -18.91
C SER A 28 -12.96 -14.63 -17.39
N ASN A 29 -11.97 -15.37 -16.89
CA ASN A 29 -11.57 -15.39 -15.47
C ASN A 29 -10.11 -14.91 -15.29
N ILE A 30 -9.56 -14.23 -16.30
CA ILE A 30 -8.16 -13.76 -16.30
C ILE A 30 -8.03 -12.61 -15.31
N PRO A 31 -7.10 -12.61 -14.34
CA PRO A 31 -7.01 -11.59 -13.31
C PRO A 31 -6.82 -10.17 -13.88
N VAL A 32 -7.40 -9.19 -13.20
CA VAL A 32 -7.17 -7.76 -13.50
C VAL A 32 -6.08 -7.23 -12.57
N LEU A 33 -5.14 -6.48 -13.12
CA LEU A 33 -4.05 -5.82 -12.41
C LEU A 33 -4.26 -4.30 -12.48
N GLY A 34 -4.34 -3.65 -11.34
CA GLY A 34 -4.82 -2.28 -11.20
C GLY A 34 -3.92 -1.34 -10.40
N SER A 35 -4.22 -0.05 -10.50
CA SER A 35 -3.70 1.00 -9.62
C SER A 35 -4.40 0.98 -8.26
N GLN A 36 -3.89 1.71 -7.28
CA GLN A 36 -4.50 1.92 -5.96
C GLN A 36 -5.98 2.33 -6.02
N LYS A 37 -6.43 2.96 -7.13
CA LYS A 37 -7.83 3.37 -7.29
C LYS A 37 -8.81 2.20 -7.26
N TRP A 38 -8.40 1.01 -7.68
CA TRP A 38 -9.24 -0.19 -7.62
C TRP A 38 -9.70 -0.53 -6.22
N GLY A 39 -8.88 -0.31 -5.19
CA GLY A 39 -9.27 -0.53 -3.79
C GLY A 39 -10.40 0.38 -3.29
N ASN A 40 -10.78 1.40 -4.06
CA ASN A 40 -11.86 2.33 -3.73
C ASN A 40 -13.10 2.18 -4.62
N PHE A 41 -13.09 1.25 -5.59
CA PHE A 41 -14.26 1.01 -6.42
C PHE A 41 -15.27 0.15 -5.69
N ASP A 42 -16.54 0.52 -5.80
CA ASP A 42 -17.65 -0.27 -5.31
C ASP A 42 -18.03 -1.29 -6.39
N ILE A 43 -17.45 -2.49 -6.30
CA ILE A 43 -17.63 -3.55 -7.29
C ILE A 43 -18.58 -4.60 -6.73
N PRO A 44 -19.69 -4.93 -7.43
CA PRO A 44 -20.62 -5.95 -6.98
C PRO A 44 -19.94 -7.31 -6.77
N GLU A 45 -20.25 -7.99 -5.65
CA GLU A 45 -19.68 -9.31 -5.31
C GLU A 45 -19.82 -10.35 -6.42
N ILE A 46 -20.92 -10.30 -7.18
CA ILE A 46 -21.17 -11.20 -8.31
C ILE A 46 -20.10 -11.09 -9.41
N GLN A 47 -19.53 -9.90 -9.62
CA GLN A 47 -18.45 -9.69 -10.57
C GLN A 47 -17.12 -10.21 -10.02
N LEU A 48 -16.94 -10.18 -8.69
CA LEU A 48 -15.69 -10.61 -8.02
C LEU A 48 -15.56 -12.14 -7.87
N LYS A 49 -16.68 -12.89 -7.94
CA LYS A 49 -16.70 -14.34 -7.71
C LYS A 49 -15.72 -15.14 -8.58
N ASN A 50 -15.57 -14.75 -9.85
CA ASN A 50 -14.70 -15.45 -10.81
C ASN A 50 -13.58 -14.55 -11.36
N GLN A 51 -13.44 -13.34 -10.82
CA GLN A 51 -12.60 -12.30 -11.39
C GLN A 51 -11.74 -11.64 -10.31
N PRO A 52 -10.65 -12.28 -9.87
CA PRO A 52 -9.76 -11.68 -8.90
C PRO A 52 -9.14 -10.40 -9.46
N ILE A 53 -9.15 -9.35 -8.65
CA ILE A 53 -8.55 -8.07 -8.97
C ILE A 53 -7.37 -7.86 -8.04
N TYR A 54 -6.18 -7.66 -8.60
CA TYR A 54 -5.01 -7.29 -7.84
C TYR A 54 -4.70 -5.82 -8.06
N PHE A 55 -4.35 -5.11 -6.99
CA PHE A 55 -3.93 -3.72 -7.11
C PHE A 55 -2.78 -3.40 -6.18
N SER A 56 -2.00 -2.40 -6.58
CA SER A 56 -0.88 -1.91 -5.79
C SER A 56 -1.31 -0.81 -4.82
N GLU A 57 -0.71 -0.82 -3.63
CA GLU A 57 -0.80 0.24 -2.64
C GLU A 57 0.61 0.58 -2.12
N SER A 58 0.82 1.87 -1.92
CA SER A 58 1.94 2.45 -1.21
C SER A 58 1.91 2.18 0.31
N TYR A 59 0.74 1.86 0.89
CA TYR A 59 0.61 1.63 2.34
C TYR A 59 -0.35 0.51 2.73
N TYR A 60 -0.17 0.01 3.95
CA TYR A 60 -1.09 -0.93 4.60
C TYR A 60 -1.06 -0.75 6.11
N ILE A 61 -2.23 -0.54 6.71
CA ILE A 61 -2.37 -0.49 8.17
C ILE A 61 -2.96 -1.82 8.62
N ASN A 62 -2.15 -2.66 9.25
CA ASN A 62 -2.65 -3.86 9.91
C ASN A 62 -3.33 -3.48 11.22
N GLN A 63 -4.67 -3.45 11.23
CA GLN A 63 -5.48 -3.12 12.41
C GLN A 63 -5.27 -4.08 13.59
N LYS A 64 -4.71 -5.27 13.35
CA LYS A 64 -4.39 -6.26 14.40
C LYS A 64 -2.94 -6.17 14.90
N SER A 65 -2.16 -5.19 14.42
CA SER A 65 -0.75 -5.04 14.79
C SER A 65 -0.62 -4.34 16.15
N GLU A 66 0.04 -5.01 17.10
CA GLU A 66 0.37 -4.39 18.40
C GLU A 66 1.16 -3.09 18.24
N ARG A 67 2.05 -3.00 17.24
CA ARG A 67 2.82 -1.77 16.96
C ARG A 67 1.93 -0.61 16.50
N VAL A 68 0.86 -0.91 15.75
CA VAL A 68 -0.11 0.11 15.30
C VAL A 68 -0.94 0.58 16.49
N GLU A 69 -1.41 -0.35 17.32
CA GLU A 69 -2.20 -0.03 18.52
C GLU A 69 -1.39 0.78 19.55
N GLN A 70 -0.13 0.40 19.78
CA GLN A 70 0.78 1.16 20.64
C GLN A 70 1.00 2.58 20.12
N PHE A 71 1.26 2.74 18.81
CA PHE A 71 1.41 4.06 18.21
C PHE A 71 0.15 4.92 18.38
N ARG A 72 -1.04 4.37 18.12
CA ARG A 72 -2.32 5.07 18.31
C ARG A 72 -2.48 5.56 19.74
N LYS A 73 -2.26 4.68 20.71
CA LYS A 73 -2.35 5.02 22.13
C LYS A 73 -1.39 6.16 22.50
N MET A 74 -0.12 6.07 22.10
CA MET A 74 0.87 7.10 22.40
C MET A 74 0.57 8.43 21.71
N PHE A 75 0.11 8.38 20.46
CA PHE A 75 -0.27 9.56 19.69
C PHE A 75 -1.47 10.28 20.33
N ASN A 76 -2.51 9.52 20.69
CA ASN A 76 -3.70 10.05 21.37
C ASN A 76 -3.32 10.66 22.74
N GLN A 77 -2.52 9.97 23.54
CA GLN A 77 -2.05 10.52 24.84
C GLN A 77 -1.25 11.82 24.70
N ARG A 78 -0.51 11.99 23.60
CA ARG A 78 0.35 13.15 23.39
C ARG A 78 -0.38 14.35 22.78
N PHE A 79 -1.34 14.08 21.90
CA PHE A 79 -1.96 15.10 21.04
C PHE A 79 -3.47 15.22 21.21
N ASP A 80 -4.10 14.38 22.03
CA ASP A 80 -5.55 14.30 22.22
C ASP A 80 -6.32 14.15 20.90
N ALA A 81 -5.77 13.34 19.98
CA ALA A 81 -6.30 13.15 18.64
C ALA A 81 -5.96 11.75 18.11
N GLU A 82 -6.83 11.22 17.23
CA GLU A 82 -6.53 9.99 16.49
C GLU A 82 -5.51 10.26 15.36
N PRO A 83 -4.47 9.43 15.21
CA PRO A 83 -3.53 9.62 14.12
C PRO A 83 -4.17 9.29 12.78
N ASN A 84 -4.08 10.22 11.84
CA ASN A 84 -4.39 9.95 10.45
C ASN A 84 -3.22 9.24 9.74
N ARG A 85 -3.44 8.86 8.48
CA ARG A 85 -2.43 8.23 7.62
C ARG A 85 -1.11 9.01 7.56
N PHE A 86 -1.16 10.34 7.49
CA PHE A 86 0.04 11.17 7.38
C PHE A 86 0.86 11.19 8.68
N ALA A 87 0.21 11.11 9.85
CA ALA A 87 0.90 10.95 11.12
C ALA A 87 1.71 9.64 11.18
N MET A 88 1.12 8.53 10.71
CA MET A 88 1.80 7.24 10.64
C MET A 88 2.96 7.24 9.63
N ILE A 89 2.76 7.86 8.45
CA ILE A 89 3.83 8.03 7.46
C ILE A 89 4.98 8.86 8.05
N GLY A 90 4.65 9.97 8.72
CA GLY A 90 5.65 10.81 9.38
C GLY A 90 6.44 10.06 10.44
N TYR A 91 5.77 9.23 11.24
CA TYR A 91 6.41 8.37 12.23
C TYR A 91 7.40 7.37 11.60
N ASP A 92 6.98 6.67 10.55
CA ASP A 92 7.83 5.70 9.84
C ASP A 92 9.04 6.39 9.17
N VAL A 93 8.83 7.54 8.51
CA VAL A 93 9.90 8.32 7.86
C VAL A 93 10.88 8.89 8.89
N ALA A 94 10.39 9.48 9.98
CA ALA A 94 11.25 10.00 11.04
C ALA A 94 12.09 8.89 11.68
N SER A 95 11.45 7.75 12.00
CA SER A 95 12.15 6.58 12.53
C SER A 95 13.23 6.10 11.57
N TYR A 96 12.92 5.99 10.28
CA TYR A 96 13.87 5.56 9.25
C TYR A 96 15.11 6.47 9.18
N VAL A 97 14.90 7.79 9.17
CA VAL A 97 15.97 8.78 9.11
C VAL A 97 16.80 8.79 10.39
N LEU A 98 16.16 8.80 11.56
CA LEU A 98 16.84 8.82 12.86
C LEU A 98 17.69 7.56 13.07
N THR A 99 17.16 6.38 12.76
CA THR A 99 17.93 5.13 12.83
C THR A 99 19.14 5.13 11.88
N THR A 100 19.06 5.82 10.73
CA THR A 100 20.23 5.99 9.88
C THR A 100 21.23 6.97 10.46
N LEU A 101 20.78 8.09 11.01
CA LEU A 101 21.64 9.07 11.67
C LEU A 101 22.43 8.42 12.82
N ASP A 102 21.79 7.57 13.63
CA ASP A 102 22.45 6.86 14.74
C ASP A 102 23.59 5.94 14.26
N ARG A 103 23.55 5.47 13.01
CA ARG A 103 24.61 4.65 12.39
C ARG A 103 25.68 5.49 11.70
N VAL A 104 25.37 6.72 11.33
CA VAL A 104 26.23 7.56 10.48
C VAL A 104 26.91 8.62 11.34
N GLU A 105 28.18 8.42 11.64
CA GLU A 105 28.99 9.36 12.45
C GLU A 105 29.29 10.66 11.71
N ASN A 106 29.37 10.63 10.36
CA ASN A 106 29.65 11.79 9.53
C ASN A 106 28.44 12.14 8.63
N PRO A 107 27.81 13.32 8.78
CA PRO A 107 26.66 13.74 8.00
C PRO A 107 26.84 13.68 6.47
N ALA A 108 28.07 13.79 5.97
CA ALA A 108 28.36 13.67 4.53
C ALA A 108 27.93 12.31 3.94
N TYR A 109 27.88 11.25 4.76
CA TYR A 109 27.49 9.91 4.32
C TYR A 109 25.98 9.63 4.44
N LEU A 110 25.20 10.54 5.02
CA LEU A 110 23.78 10.31 5.30
C LEU A 110 22.99 9.95 4.03
N LYS A 111 23.25 10.67 2.93
CA LYS A 111 22.55 10.45 1.66
C LYS A 111 22.72 9.01 1.16
N ASP A 112 23.94 8.50 1.16
CA ASP A 112 24.22 7.15 0.66
C ASP A 112 23.79 6.09 1.68
N ALA A 113 23.92 6.37 2.97
CA ALA A 113 23.47 5.50 4.04
C ALA A 113 21.95 5.29 4.02
N LEU A 114 21.15 6.32 3.72
CA LEU A 114 19.70 6.20 3.54
C LEU A 114 19.41 5.26 2.37
N LYS A 115 20.04 5.45 1.21
CA LYS A 115 19.81 4.60 0.03
C LYS A 115 20.14 3.12 0.24
N GLN A 116 21.13 2.86 1.09
CA GLN A 116 21.66 1.53 1.39
C GLN A 116 21.10 0.95 2.70
N GLN A 117 20.17 1.63 3.36
CA GLN A 117 19.58 1.11 4.59
C GLN A 117 18.85 -0.22 4.30
N PRO A 118 19.00 -1.23 5.17
CA PRO A 118 18.21 -2.45 5.10
C PRO A 118 16.70 -2.17 5.11
N LEU A 119 15.90 -3.17 4.75
CA LEU A 119 14.44 -3.09 4.79
C LEU A 119 13.95 -2.61 6.16
N TYR A 120 13.35 -1.42 6.17
CA TYR A 120 12.63 -0.91 7.32
C TYR A 120 11.18 -1.39 7.27
N LYS A 121 10.74 -2.06 8.34
CA LYS A 121 9.36 -2.50 8.52
C LYS A 121 8.63 -1.52 9.45
N GLY A 122 7.95 -0.55 8.85
CA GLY A 122 7.15 0.45 9.54
C GLY A 122 5.76 -0.05 9.95
N ILE A 123 5.00 0.84 10.58
CA ILE A 123 3.61 0.56 11.00
C ILE A 123 2.61 0.73 9.85
N ILE A 124 2.94 1.54 8.84
CA ILE A 124 2.08 1.82 7.68
C ILE A 124 2.78 1.53 6.34
N GLY A 125 4.11 1.63 6.30
CA GLY A 125 4.90 1.42 5.10
C GLY A 125 6.19 0.65 5.36
N ASN A 126 6.61 -0.15 4.37
CA ASN A 126 7.98 -0.64 4.33
C ASN A 126 8.84 0.36 3.54
N ILE A 127 10.10 0.52 3.92
CA ILE A 127 11.04 1.38 3.18
C ILE A 127 12.28 0.57 2.82
N ASN A 128 12.59 0.50 1.52
CA ASN A 128 13.85 0.01 1.01
C ASN A 128 14.14 0.66 -0.34
N PHE A 129 15.15 1.53 -0.39
CA PHE A 129 15.50 2.25 -1.61
C PHE A 129 16.33 1.41 -2.59
N ARG A 130 16.98 0.34 -2.12
CA ARG A 130 17.87 -0.53 -2.93
C ARG A 130 18.86 0.28 -3.78
N GLY A 131 19.48 1.30 -3.20
CA GLY A 131 20.44 2.17 -3.90
C GLY A 131 19.82 3.27 -4.76
N SER A 132 18.51 3.26 -4.99
CA SER A 132 17.79 4.29 -5.76
C SER A 132 17.34 5.47 -4.88
N HIS A 133 16.59 6.42 -5.45
CA HIS A 133 15.89 7.47 -4.70
C HIS A 133 14.38 7.19 -4.54
N ILE A 134 13.93 6.02 -4.98
CA ILE A 134 12.51 5.64 -5.03
C ILE A 134 12.32 4.43 -4.12
N ASN A 135 11.32 4.48 -3.24
CA ASN A 135 11.02 3.32 -2.40
C ASN A 135 10.62 2.13 -3.30
N GLN A 136 11.31 1.01 -3.16
CA GLN A 136 11.08 -0.19 -3.96
C GLN A 136 10.08 -1.15 -3.31
N GLU A 137 9.55 -0.77 -2.15
CA GLU A 137 8.54 -1.54 -1.43
C GLU A 137 7.14 -1.11 -1.87
N VAL A 138 6.37 -2.06 -2.36
CA VAL A 138 4.95 -1.90 -2.73
C VAL A 138 4.15 -3.03 -2.09
N LYS A 139 2.92 -2.74 -1.68
CA LYS A 139 1.98 -3.74 -1.20
C LYS A 139 1.06 -4.11 -2.36
N ILE A 140 0.80 -5.39 -2.53
CA ILE A 140 -0.21 -5.87 -3.47
C ILE A 140 -1.39 -6.37 -2.66
N PHE A 141 -2.58 -5.98 -3.07
CA PHE A 141 -3.84 -6.41 -2.50
C PHE A 141 -4.63 -7.19 -3.52
N GLU A 142 -5.41 -8.15 -3.04
CA GLU A 142 -6.41 -8.86 -3.79
C GLU A 142 -7.78 -8.39 -3.32
N MET A 143 -8.63 -8.01 -4.26
CA MET A 143 -10.08 -7.83 -4.07
C MET A 143 -10.78 -9.04 -4.67
N SER A 144 -11.63 -9.67 -3.86
CA SER A 144 -12.43 -10.84 -4.21
C SER A 144 -13.78 -10.77 -3.47
N GLU A 145 -14.65 -11.77 -3.67
CA GLU A 145 -15.89 -11.92 -2.91
C GLU A 145 -15.68 -11.95 -1.37
N ASN A 146 -14.47 -12.28 -0.91
CA ASN A 146 -14.12 -12.31 0.51
C ASN A 146 -13.59 -10.95 1.03
N GLY A 147 -13.71 -9.90 0.23
CA GLY A 147 -13.20 -8.57 0.52
C GLY A 147 -11.75 -8.34 0.07
N ILE A 148 -11.18 -7.23 0.55
CA ILE A 148 -9.81 -6.80 0.22
C ILE A 148 -8.84 -7.37 1.25
N ARG A 149 -7.81 -8.08 0.77
CA ARG A 149 -6.74 -8.63 1.61
C ARG A 149 -5.36 -8.38 1.00
N PRO A 150 -4.32 -8.14 1.82
CA PRO A 150 -2.96 -8.09 1.31
C PRO A 150 -2.57 -9.46 0.75
N VAL A 151 -1.95 -9.48 -0.43
CA VAL A 151 -1.29 -10.65 -0.97
C VAL A 151 0.05 -10.78 -0.23
N LEU A 152 0.05 -11.56 0.85
CA LEU A 152 1.26 -11.79 1.63
C LEU A 152 2.28 -12.53 0.76
N LYS A 153 3.49 -11.97 0.67
CA LYS A 153 4.71 -12.73 0.39
C LYS A 153 5.40 -13.02 1.71
#